data_AF-A0A535W230-F1
#
_entry.id   AF-A0A535W230-F1
#
_cell.length_a   1.000
_cell.length_b   1.000
_cell.length_c   1.000
_cell.angle_alpha   90.00
_cell.angle_beta   90.00
_cell.angle_gamma   90.00
#
_symmetry.space_group_name_H-M   'P 1'
#
loop_
_entity.id
_entity.type
_entity.pdbx_description
1 polymer ?
#
loop_
_entity_poly.entity_id
_entity_poly.type
_entity_poly.pdbx_seq_one_letter_code
_entity_poly.pdbx_strand_id
1 'polypeptide(L)'
;MGVGRLAGAPGHRQPPGGELGLRLGFRGDRGPCRQPSAVCRRAQHRWPRALERGDVTLELIVITLIKTAIVVLGLLTGFAYLTLFERKVQARLQQRPGPNRVGPFGLLQPAADGLKLFFKSSSAPAGRDHFLYLLAPAISVIAALASFAIIPVSGPGDLNLFGHRIGWYVMNVNIGILWYLAVTSFGVYGIFLA
;
A
#
# COMPACT_ATOMS: atom_id res chain seq x y z
N MET A 1 5.43 -77.90 -3.26
CA MET A 1 4.46 -78.17 -2.17
C MET A 1 5.15 -77.82 -0.85
N GLY A 2 4.77 -76.87 -0.01
CA GLY A 2 3.72 -75.87 0.00
C GLY A 2 3.86 -74.98 1.25
N VAL A 3 3.27 -73.77 1.17
CA VAL A 3 2.61 -72.93 2.22
C VAL A 3 3.43 -72.53 3.47
N GLY A 4 3.48 -71.30 4.00
CA GLY A 4 2.82 -70.01 3.77
C GLY A 4 2.62 -69.27 5.11
N ARG A 5 2.77 -67.92 5.11
CA ARG A 5 2.40 -66.90 6.15
C ARG A 5 3.14 -66.99 7.52
N LEU A 6 3.47 -65.94 8.28
CA LEU A 6 2.77 -64.71 8.77
C LEU A 6 3.85 -63.66 9.17
N ALA A 7 3.75 -62.39 8.78
CA ALA A 7 3.20 -61.24 9.53
C ALA A 7 3.90 -60.86 10.87
N GLY A 8 4.27 -59.58 11.03
CA GLY A 8 4.24 -58.89 12.32
C GLY A 8 5.55 -58.22 12.83
N ALA A 9 5.66 -56.92 12.55
CA ALA A 9 6.47 -55.84 13.16
C ALA A 9 7.38 -56.12 14.39
N PRO A 10 8.62 -55.56 14.42
CA PRO A 10 9.40 -55.45 15.64
C PRO A 10 9.17 -54.10 16.34
N GLY A 11 8.71 -54.17 17.59
CA GLY A 11 8.89 -53.09 18.56
C GLY A 11 10.35 -53.04 19.00
N HIS A 12 11.00 -51.88 18.89
CA HIS A 12 12.34 -51.66 19.43
C HIS A 12 12.32 -50.60 20.53
N ARG A 13 12.99 -51.01 21.61
CA ARG A 13 13.07 -50.41 22.94
C ARG A 13 13.85 -49.09 22.95
N GLN A 14 13.51 -48.26 23.92
CA GLN A 14 14.25 -47.07 24.37
C GLN A 14 15.56 -47.48 25.10
N PRO A 15 16.58 -46.59 25.17
CA PRO A 15 17.98 -46.93 25.46
C PRO A 15 18.34 -46.73 26.94
N PRO A 16 19.48 -47.26 27.41
CA PRO A 16 20.14 -46.75 28.60
C PRO A 16 21.34 -45.87 28.25
N GLY A 17 21.47 -44.75 28.97
CA GLY A 17 22.60 -43.86 28.91
C GLY A 17 23.84 -44.40 29.64
N GLY A 18 24.97 -43.77 29.37
CA GLY A 18 26.25 -44.00 30.02
C GLY A 18 27.34 -43.20 29.31
N GLU A 19 27.80 -42.16 29.99
CA GLU A 19 28.64 -41.06 29.52
C GLU A 19 30.07 -41.47 29.17
N LEU A 20 30.68 -40.87 28.13
CA LEU A 20 32.07 -40.39 28.16
C LEU A 20 32.43 -39.62 26.88
N GLY A 21 33.04 -38.44 27.02
CA GLY A 21 33.88 -37.88 25.95
C GLY A 21 33.60 -36.44 25.58
N LEU A 22 34.06 -35.54 26.44
CA LEU A 22 34.40 -34.16 26.11
C LEU A 22 35.23 -34.12 24.81
N ARG A 23 34.66 -33.64 23.70
CA ARG A 23 35.41 -32.99 22.62
C ARG A 23 34.62 -31.82 22.06
N LEU A 24 34.98 -30.65 22.56
CA LEU A 24 34.92 -29.39 21.83
C LEU A 24 35.44 -29.64 20.41
N GLY A 25 34.51 -29.70 19.47
CA GLY A 25 34.75 -29.79 18.04
C GLY A 25 33.88 -28.75 17.37
N PHE A 26 34.31 -27.50 17.43
CA PHE A 26 33.98 -26.49 16.43
C PHE A 26 34.33 -27.10 15.06
N ARG A 27 33.36 -27.70 14.38
CA ARG A 27 33.49 -28.11 12.99
C ARG A 27 32.45 -27.35 12.20
N GLY A 28 32.90 -26.23 11.66
CA GLY A 28 32.16 -25.48 10.67
C GLY A 28 31.97 -26.33 9.42
N ASP A 29 30.76 -26.82 9.21
CA ASP A 29 30.34 -27.30 7.89
C ASP A 29 29.79 -26.10 7.11
N ARG A 30 30.72 -25.32 6.56
CA ARG A 30 30.49 -24.64 5.28
C ARG A 30 30.78 -25.65 4.18
N GLY A 31 29.74 -26.25 3.61
CA GLY A 31 29.88 -27.13 2.44
C GLY A 31 28.53 -27.41 1.78
N PRO A 32 28.35 -27.08 0.48
CA PRO A 32 27.09 -27.30 -0.23
C PRO A 32 26.81 -28.78 -0.45
N CYS A 33 25.52 -29.13 -0.49
CA CYS A 33 25.00 -30.49 -0.67
C CYS A 33 25.70 -31.23 -1.82
N ARG A 34 26.49 -32.24 -1.45
CA ARG A 34 27.26 -33.08 -2.37
C ARG A 34 26.47 -34.35 -2.70
N GLN A 35 25.33 -34.24 -3.38
CA GLN A 35 24.67 -35.36 -4.07
C GLN A 35 23.50 -34.88 -4.98
N PRO A 36 23.48 -35.26 -6.28
CA PRO A 36 22.43 -34.84 -7.19
C PRO A 36 21.25 -35.81 -7.13
N SER A 37 20.44 -35.76 -6.07
CA SER A 37 19.16 -36.46 -6.06
C SER A 37 18.14 -35.69 -6.91
N ALA A 38 17.40 -36.41 -7.76
CA ALA A 38 16.43 -35.89 -8.72
C ALA A 38 15.30 -35.02 -8.10
N VAL A 39 15.22 -34.96 -6.77
CA VAL A 39 14.27 -34.19 -5.98
C VAL A 39 14.62 -32.69 -5.97
N CYS A 40 15.91 -32.32 -6.01
CA CYS A 40 16.32 -30.91 -6.00
C CYS A 40 16.21 -30.25 -7.39
N ARG A 41 16.16 -31.05 -8.48
CA ARG A 41 16.10 -30.52 -9.86
C ARG A 41 14.68 -30.10 -10.29
N ARG A 42 13.64 -30.49 -9.55
CA ARG A 42 12.24 -30.23 -9.91
C ARG A 42 11.62 -29.02 -9.22
N ALA A 43 12.29 -28.44 -8.23
CA ALA A 43 11.75 -27.37 -7.39
C ALA A 43 12.22 -25.95 -7.75
N GLN A 44 13.17 -25.76 -8.69
CA GLN A 44 13.91 -24.50 -8.77
C GLN A 44 13.81 -23.69 -10.08
N HIS A 45 13.11 -24.14 -11.13
CA HIS A 45 13.06 -23.34 -12.37
C HIS A 45 11.82 -23.55 -13.25
N ARG A 46 10.62 -23.37 -12.67
CA ARG A 46 9.44 -23.06 -13.48
C ARG A 46 8.80 -21.76 -13.00
N TRP A 47 9.56 -20.68 -13.12
CA TRP A 47 8.99 -19.34 -13.11
C TRP A 47 7.94 -19.29 -14.22
N PRO A 48 6.67 -18.95 -13.92
CA PRO A 48 5.67 -18.79 -14.95
C PRO A 48 6.13 -17.66 -15.87
N ARG A 49 6.61 -18.00 -17.07
CA ARG A 49 6.82 -17.07 -18.19
C ARG A 49 5.46 -16.62 -18.72
N ALA A 50 4.68 -15.92 -17.89
CA ALA A 50 3.41 -15.32 -18.27
C ALA A 50 3.53 -13.79 -18.41
N LEU A 51 4.76 -13.28 -18.58
CA LEU A 51 5.06 -11.88 -18.86
C LEU A 51 5.73 -11.73 -20.24
N GLU A 52 5.19 -12.44 -21.24
CA GLU A 52 5.48 -12.17 -22.65
C GLU A 52 4.14 -11.98 -23.38
N ARG A 53 3.57 -10.78 -23.27
CA ARG A 53 2.59 -10.28 -24.23
C ARG A 53 2.56 -8.75 -24.18
N GLY A 54 2.87 -8.11 -25.29
CA GLY A 54 2.92 -6.66 -25.44
C GLY A 54 1.57 -5.95 -25.31
N ASP A 55 0.49 -6.69 -25.05
CA ASP A 55 -0.90 -6.19 -25.02
C ASP A 55 -1.35 -5.78 -23.60
N VAL A 56 -0.61 -6.17 -22.54
CA VAL A 56 -1.01 -5.95 -21.14
C VAL A 56 -0.50 -4.61 -20.55
N THR A 57 0.12 -3.73 -21.34
CA THR A 57 0.67 -2.47 -20.82
C THR A 57 -0.32 -1.33 -20.87
N LEU A 58 -0.90 -1.02 -22.03
CA LEU A 58 -1.68 0.21 -22.16
C LEU A 58 -3.02 0.13 -21.42
N GLU A 59 -3.75 -0.99 -21.53
CA GLU A 59 -5.01 -1.17 -20.81
C GLU A 59 -4.81 -1.17 -19.29
N LEU A 60 -3.76 -1.83 -18.79
CA LEU A 60 -3.46 -1.89 -17.36
C LEU A 60 -3.00 -0.52 -16.83
N ILE A 61 -2.20 0.23 -17.59
CA ILE A 61 -1.81 1.60 -17.26
C ILE A 61 -3.04 2.50 -17.22
N VAL A 62 -3.93 2.42 -18.22
CA VAL A 62 -5.17 3.22 -18.26
C VAL A 62 -6.08 2.87 -17.09
N ILE A 63 -6.29 1.59 -16.78
CA ILE A 63 -7.07 1.14 -15.62
C ILE A 63 -6.45 1.68 -14.32
N THR A 64 -5.12 1.63 -14.18
CA THR A 64 -4.43 2.15 -12.98
C THR A 64 -4.58 3.66 -12.86
N LEU A 65 -4.43 4.40 -13.96
CA LEU A 65 -4.65 5.86 -13.99
C LEU A 65 -6.09 6.23 -13.61
N ILE A 66 -7.08 5.50 -14.13
CA ILE A 66 -8.49 5.71 -13.79
C ILE A 66 -8.72 5.44 -12.29
N LYS A 67 -8.18 4.35 -11.75
CA LYS A 67 -8.27 4.04 -10.31
C LYS A 67 -7.65 5.16 -9.47
N THR A 68 -6.43 5.59 -9.79
CA THR A 68 -5.76 6.67 -9.09
C THR A 68 -6.56 7.97 -9.18
N ALA A 69 -7.10 8.31 -10.34
CA ALA A 69 -7.94 9.49 -10.53
C ALA A 69 -9.20 9.44 -9.66
N ILE A 70 -9.89 8.29 -9.58
CA ILE A 70 -11.06 8.09 -8.72
C ILE A 70 -10.68 8.28 -7.24
N VAL A 71 -9.57 7.70 -6.78
CA VAL A 71 -9.12 7.85 -5.40
C VAL A 71 -8.79 9.31 -5.09
N VAL A 72 -8.04 9.99 -5.97
CA VAL A 72 -7.69 11.41 -5.78
C VAL A 72 -8.93 12.29 -5.77
N LEU A 73 -9.86 12.10 -6.71
CA LEU A 73 -11.13 12.84 -6.74
C LEU A 73 -11.98 12.57 -5.49
N GLY A 74 -12.03 11.32 -5.03
CA GLY A 74 -12.69 10.93 -3.79
C GLY A 74 -12.07 11.59 -2.55
N LEU A 75 -10.74 11.66 -2.47
CA LEU A 75 -10.04 12.33 -1.38
C LEU A 75 -10.25 13.84 -1.40
N LEU A 76 -10.18 14.49 -2.57
CA LEU A 76 -10.39 15.93 -2.71
C LEU A 76 -11.84 16.34 -2.36
N THR A 77 -12.82 15.60 -2.87
CA THR A 77 -14.24 15.82 -2.54
C THR A 77 -14.52 15.49 -1.08
N GLY A 78 -13.97 14.39 -0.55
CA GLY A 78 -14.06 14.02 0.85
C GLY A 78 -13.51 15.10 1.77
N PHE A 79 -12.32 15.63 1.50
CA PHE A 79 -11.73 16.74 2.24
C PHE A 79 -12.59 18.02 2.17
N ALA A 80 -13.11 18.35 0.98
CA ALA A 80 -13.99 19.50 0.80
C ALA A 80 -15.26 19.43 1.65
N TYR A 81 -15.89 18.25 1.78
CA TYR A 81 -17.07 18.08 2.65
C TYR A 81 -16.71 17.90 4.12
N LEU A 82 -15.55 17.30 4.44
CA LEU A 82 -15.04 17.18 5.80
C LEU A 82 -14.84 18.57 6.43
N THR A 83 -14.27 19.53 5.69
CA THR A 83 -14.10 20.91 6.18
C THR A 83 -15.43 21.62 6.42
N LEU A 84 -16.46 21.39 5.60
CA LEU A 84 -17.81 21.87 5.88
C LEU A 84 -18.40 21.26 7.15
N PHE A 85 -18.19 19.95 7.34
CA PHE A 85 -18.63 19.25 8.54
C PHE A 85 -17.93 19.81 9.79
N GLU A 86 -16.62 19.98 9.75
CA GLU A 86 -15.83 20.58 10.83
C GLU A 86 -16.36 21.98 11.20
N ARG A 87 -16.61 22.84 10.21
CA ARG A 87 -17.20 24.18 10.44
C ARG A 87 -18.57 24.11 11.11
N LYS A 88 -19.41 23.12 10.77
CA LYS A 88 -20.70 22.91 11.43
C LYS A 88 -20.51 22.46 12.88
N VAL A 89 -19.60 21.51 13.13
CA VAL A 89 -19.31 21.02 14.49
C VAL A 89 -18.80 22.16 15.37
N GLN A 90 -17.83 22.94 14.90
CA GLN A 90 -17.30 24.09 15.64
C GLN A 90 -18.38 25.14 15.95
N ALA A 91 -19.29 25.40 15.01
CA ALA A 91 -20.40 26.32 15.25
C ALA A 91 -21.37 25.80 16.33
N ARG A 92 -21.70 24.49 16.31
CA ARG A 92 -22.56 23.86 17.33
C ARG A 92 -21.90 23.88 18.71
N LEU A 93 -20.59 23.66 18.80
CA LEU A 93 -19.84 23.78 20.05
C LEU A 93 -19.90 25.22 20.60
N GLN A 94 -19.83 26.21 19.73
CA GLN A 94 -19.89 27.64 20.08
C GLN A 94 -21.31 28.19 20.26
N GLN A 95 -22.35 27.34 20.26
CA GLN A 95 -23.76 27.75 20.33
C GLN A 95 -24.14 28.82 19.28
N ARG A 96 -23.52 28.77 18.11
CA ARG A 96 -23.87 29.63 16.96
C ARG A 96 -24.27 28.79 15.75
N PRO A 97 -25.14 29.31 14.86
CA PRO A 97 -25.47 28.59 13.64
C PRO A 97 -24.25 28.50 12.72
N GLY A 98 -23.99 27.30 12.21
CA GLY A 98 -22.99 27.06 11.17
C GLY A 98 -23.45 27.52 9.78
N PRO A 99 -22.63 27.34 8.74
CA PRO A 99 -22.95 27.78 7.38
C PRO A 99 -24.29 27.22 6.88
N ASN A 100 -25.25 28.11 6.56
CA ASN A 100 -26.61 27.75 6.12
C ASN A 100 -27.12 28.54 4.90
N ARG A 101 -26.25 29.32 4.22
CA ARG A 101 -26.68 30.25 3.16
C ARG A 101 -26.49 29.75 1.73
N VAL A 102 -25.48 28.94 1.48
CA VAL A 102 -25.11 28.50 0.12
C VAL A 102 -25.65 27.10 -0.17
N GLY A 103 -26.86 27.05 -0.75
CA GLY A 103 -27.58 25.81 -1.05
C GLY A 103 -28.28 25.16 0.15
N PRO A 104 -29.04 24.07 -0.06
CA PRO A 104 -29.71 23.34 1.02
C PRO A 104 -28.67 22.83 2.03
N PHE A 105 -28.85 23.14 3.31
CA PHE A 105 -27.92 22.84 4.40
C PHE A 105 -26.48 23.34 4.20
N GLY A 106 -26.24 24.32 3.32
CA GLY A 106 -24.89 24.84 3.06
C GLY A 106 -23.99 23.95 2.20
N LEU A 107 -24.53 22.91 1.54
CA LEU A 107 -23.73 21.91 0.79
C LEU A 107 -22.90 22.49 -0.36
N LEU A 108 -23.26 23.67 -0.89
CA LEU A 108 -22.51 24.33 -1.96
C LEU A 108 -21.35 25.19 -1.44
N GLN A 109 -21.14 25.27 -0.11
CA GLN A 109 -20.04 26.05 0.47
C GLN A 109 -18.65 25.62 -0.01
N PRO A 110 -18.31 24.32 -0.11
CA PRO A 110 -16.97 23.93 -0.54
C PRO A 110 -16.71 24.30 -2.01
N ALA A 111 -17.75 24.28 -2.85
CA ALA A 111 -17.65 24.75 -4.24
C ALA A 111 -17.43 26.27 -4.31
N ALA A 112 -18.15 27.04 -3.49
CA ALA A 112 -17.97 28.49 -3.39
C ALA A 112 -16.58 28.87 -2.86
N ASP A 113 -16.07 28.14 -1.87
CA ASP A 113 -14.73 28.34 -1.31
C ASP A 113 -13.64 28.02 -2.35
N GLY A 114 -13.80 26.93 -3.11
CA GLY A 114 -12.91 26.61 -4.22
C GLY A 114 -12.90 27.70 -5.28
N LEU A 115 -14.08 28.15 -5.74
CA LEU A 115 -14.21 29.22 -6.73
C LEU A 115 -13.55 30.52 -6.27
N LYS A 116 -13.73 30.86 -4.99
CA LYS A 116 -13.08 32.02 -4.37
C LYS A 116 -11.55 31.92 -4.41
N LEU A 117 -10.99 30.74 -4.17
CA LEU A 117 -9.53 30.52 -4.23
C LEU A 117 -9.00 30.62 -5.66
N PHE A 118 -9.75 30.15 -6.67
CA PHE A 118 -9.35 30.26 -8.08
C PHE A 118 -9.28 31.71 -8.59
N PHE A 119 -10.23 32.56 -8.18
CA PHE A 119 -10.23 33.98 -8.56
C PHE A 119 -9.39 34.85 -7.64
N LYS A 120 -8.83 34.29 -6.57
CA LYS A 120 -7.94 35.04 -5.68
C LYS A 120 -6.67 35.37 -6.47
N SER A 121 -6.44 36.66 -6.74
CA SER A 121 -5.20 37.13 -7.37
C SER A 121 -3.99 36.62 -6.57
N SER A 122 -3.14 35.83 -7.21
CA SER A 122 -1.94 35.25 -6.58
C SER A 122 -0.90 36.34 -6.38
N SER A 123 -0.83 36.88 -5.17
CA SER A 123 0.19 37.86 -4.78
C SER A 123 1.35 37.13 -4.10
N ALA A 124 2.45 36.94 -4.83
CA ALA A 124 3.70 36.45 -4.25
C ALA A 124 4.48 37.61 -3.56
N PRO A 125 5.08 37.42 -2.37
CA PRO A 125 6.00 38.37 -1.76
C PRO A 125 7.19 38.66 -2.66
N ALA A 126 7.66 39.91 -2.62
CA ALA A 126 8.89 40.32 -3.28
C ALA A 126 10.11 39.70 -2.57
N GLY A 127 11.08 39.19 -3.35
CA GLY A 127 12.35 38.66 -2.81
C GLY A 127 12.37 37.16 -2.49
N ARG A 128 11.39 36.40 -2.96
CA ARG A 128 11.28 34.95 -2.78
C ARG A 128 11.97 34.18 -3.91
N ASP A 129 12.53 33.01 -3.58
CA ASP A 129 12.89 32.01 -4.57
C ASP A 129 11.64 31.38 -5.21
N HIS A 130 11.44 31.63 -6.51
CA HIS A 130 10.25 31.18 -7.24
C HIS A 130 10.13 29.66 -7.30
N PHE A 131 11.26 28.94 -7.33
CA PHE A 131 11.27 27.49 -7.44
C PHE A 131 10.83 26.85 -6.12
N LEU A 132 11.43 27.24 -4.99
CA LEU A 132 11.09 26.71 -3.68
C LEU A 132 9.65 27.02 -3.27
N TYR A 133 9.15 28.21 -3.60
CA TYR A 133 7.78 28.58 -3.27
C TYR A 133 6.71 27.75 -3.97
N LEU A 134 6.94 27.36 -5.23
CA LEU A 134 5.99 26.51 -5.94
C LEU A 134 6.16 25.04 -5.51
N LEU A 135 7.41 24.62 -5.27
CA LEU A 135 7.75 23.24 -4.96
C LEU A 135 7.31 22.82 -3.56
N ALA A 136 7.45 23.69 -2.55
CA ALA A 136 7.18 23.31 -1.17
C ALA A 136 5.72 22.87 -0.92
N PRO A 137 4.69 23.62 -1.37
CA PRO A 137 3.30 23.16 -1.28
C PRO A 137 3.02 21.94 -2.16
N ALA A 138 3.68 21.83 -3.32
CA ALA A 138 3.50 20.68 -4.20
C ALA A 138 4.00 19.37 -3.56
N ILE A 139 5.17 19.39 -2.93
CA ILE A 139 5.75 18.22 -2.24
C ILE A 139 4.82 17.74 -1.12
N SER A 140 4.33 18.65 -0.28
CA SER A 140 3.46 18.29 0.85
C SER A 140 2.13 17.67 0.39
N VAL A 141 1.51 18.20 -0.67
CA VAL A 141 0.28 17.63 -1.24
C VAL A 141 0.54 16.27 -1.90
N ILE A 142 1.62 16.13 -2.66
CA ILE A 142 1.98 14.85 -3.31
C ILE A 142 2.25 13.78 -2.26
N ALA A 143 2.99 14.10 -1.20
CA ALA A 143 3.26 13.16 -0.12
C ALA A 143 1.97 12.74 0.60
N ALA A 144 1.07 13.68 0.87
CA ALA A 144 -0.23 13.37 1.46
C ALA A 144 -1.05 12.43 0.58
N LEU A 145 -1.16 12.69 -0.73
CA LEU A 145 -1.91 11.82 -1.66
C LEU A 145 -1.23 10.45 -1.84
N ALA A 146 0.10 10.40 -1.91
CA ALA A 146 0.86 9.15 -2.05
C ALA A 146 0.70 8.23 -0.84
N SER A 147 0.46 8.77 0.35
CA SER A 147 0.23 7.98 1.57
C SER A 147 -1.05 7.13 1.48
N PHE A 148 -2.06 7.59 0.74
CA PHE A 148 -3.33 6.86 0.53
C PHE A 148 -3.23 5.77 -0.54
N ALA A 149 -2.16 5.74 -1.34
CA ALA A 149 -2.02 4.77 -2.44
C ALA A 149 -1.94 3.31 -1.94
N ILE A 150 -1.54 3.09 -0.70
CA ILE A 150 -1.37 1.76 -0.12
C ILE A 150 -2.57 1.26 0.68
N ILE A 151 -3.47 2.17 1.05
CA ILE A 151 -4.62 1.82 1.87
C ILE A 151 -5.62 1.06 0.98
N PRO A 152 -6.00 -0.18 1.34
CA PRO A 152 -7.01 -0.90 0.58
C PRO A 152 -8.37 -0.22 0.78
N VAL A 153 -8.96 0.30 -0.30
CA VAL A 153 -10.23 1.06 -0.25
C VAL A 153 -11.46 0.12 -0.34
N SER A 154 -11.27 -1.20 -0.46
CA SER A 154 -12.38 -2.17 -0.56
C SER A 154 -12.37 -3.31 0.45
N GLY A 155 -13.58 -3.76 0.79
CA GLY A 155 -13.85 -5.11 1.29
C GLY A 155 -13.70 -6.19 0.19
N PRO A 156 -13.95 -7.47 0.53
CA PRO A 156 -13.73 -8.61 -0.35
C PRO A 156 -14.77 -8.65 -1.48
N GLY A 157 -14.47 -7.96 -2.58
CA GLY A 157 -15.29 -7.96 -3.78
C GLY A 157 -14.45 -7.57 -4.98
N ASP A 158 -14.02 -8.56 -5.75
CA ASP A 158 -13.44 -8.35 -7.08
C ASP A 158 -14.52 -7.70 -7.95
N LEU A 159 -14.36 -6.43 -8.31
CA LEU A 159 -15.24 -5.85 -9.32
C LEU A 159 -14.78 -6.39 -10.68
N ASN A 160 -15.63 -7.15 -11.36
CA ASN A 160 -15.37 -7.60 -12.71
C ASN A 160 -15.74 -6.47 -13.67
N LEU A 161 -14.76 -5.67 -14.07
CA LEU A 161 -14.90 -4.69 -15.16
C LEU A 161 -14.16 -5.23 -16.38
N PHE A 162 -14.82 -5.26 -17.54
CA PHE A 162 -14.22 -5.70 -18.81
C PHE A 162 -13.53 -7.09 -18.75
N GLY A 163 -14.11 -8.03 -18.02
CA GLY A 163 -13.57 -9.39 -17.88
C GLY A 163 -12.33 -9.52 -17.00
N HIS A 164 -11.88 -8.43 -16.36
CA HIS A 164 -10.74 -8.41 -15.45
C HIS A 164 -11.20 -8.21 -14.01
N ARG A 165 -10.74 -9.08 -13.10
CA ARG A 165 -10.93 -8.93 -11.65
C ARG A 165 -10.06 -7.78 -11.17
N ILE A 166 -10.64 -6.60 -10.97
CA ILE A 166 -9.92 -5.46 -10.40
C ILE A 166 -10.20 -5.39 -8.89
N GLY A 167 -9.17 -5.67 -8.09
CA GLY A 167 -9.17 -5.29 -6.68
C GLY A 167 -9.04 -3.77 -6.53
N TRP A 168 -9.62 -3.19 -5.48
CA TRP A 168 -9.56 -1.76 -5.19
C TRP A 168 -8.33 -1.35 -4.37
N TYR A 169 -7.21 -2.02 -4.60
CA TYR A 169 -5.91 -1.55 -4.17
C TYR A 169 -5.25 -0.84 -5.36
N VAL A 170 -4.66 0.34 -5.12
CA VAL A 170 -3.91 1.09 -6.14
C VAL A 170 -2.52 0.49 -6.29
N MET A 171 -1.85 0.20 -5.17
CA MET A 171 -0.58 -0.53 -5.16
C MET A 171 -0.58 -1.62 -4.09
N ASN A 172 -0.17 -2.83 -4.48
CA ASN A 172 0.15 -3.90 -3.55
C ASN A 172 1.66 -3.97 -3.37
N VAL A 173 2.14 -3.46 -2.24
CA VAL A 173 3.56 -3.47 -1.88
C VAL A 173 3.73 -4.42 -0.69
N ASN A 174 4.63 -5.41 -0.82
CA ASN A 174 4.91 -6.38 0.25
C ASN A 174 5.33 -5.72 1.57
N ILE A 175 5.92 -4.52 1.50
CA ILE A 175 6.49 -3.78 2.62
C ILE A 175 5.77 -2.43 2.77
N GLY A 176 4.46 -2.49 3.04
CA GLY A 176 3.65 -1.28 3.00
C GLY A 176 3.90 -0.27 4.11
N ILE A 177 4.27 -0.73 5.30
CA ILE A 177 4.58 0.14 6.42
C ILE A 177 5.86 0.98 6.18
N LEU A 178 6.89 0.41 5.54
CA LEU A 178 8.10 1.17 5.19
C LEU A 178 7.79 2.24 4.13
N TRP A 179 6.93 1.92 3.15
CA TRP A 179 6.45 2.91 2.19
C TRP A 179 5.76 4.09 2.88
N TYR A 180 4.82 3.79 3.79
CA TYR A 180 4.10 4.83 4.52
C TYR A 180 5.04 5.71 5.34
N LEU A 181 6.00 5.12 6.08
CA LEU A 181 6.99 5.87 6.85
C LEU A 181 7.90 6.74 5.96
N ALA A 182 8.34 6.22 4.81
CA ALA A 182 9.16 6.99 3.89
C ALA A 182 8.40 8.21 3.32
N VAL A 183 7.14 8.01 2.94
CA VAL A 183 6.30 9.06 2.36
C VAL A 183 5.93 10.13 3.39
N THR A 184 5.63 9.74 4.64
CA THR A 184 5.33 10.72 5.69
C THR A 184 6.55 11.54 6.08
N SER A 185 7.73 10.92 6.19
CA SER A 185 9.00 11.65 6.36
C SER A 185 9.28 12.60 5.20
N PHE A 186 9.02 12.17 3.96
CA PHE A 186 9.15 13.04 2.78
C PHE A 186 8.20 14.25 2.83
N GLY A 187 6.96 14.05 3.29
CA GLY A 187 5.97 15.12 3.43
C GLY A 187 6.38 16.22 4.42
N VAL A 188 7.10 15.87 5.49
CA VAL A 188 7.62 16.84 6.46
C VAL A 188 8.63 17.80 5.82
N TYR A 189 9.45 17.35 4.88
CA TYR A 189 10.36 18.23 4.14
C TYR A 189 9.61 19.29 3.34
N GLY A 190 8.44 18.97 2.79
CA GLY A 190 7.59 19.95 2.10
C GLY A 190 7.14 21.08 3.02
N ILE A 191 6.93 20.81 4.31
CA ILE A 191 6.57 21.82 5.31
C ILE A 191 7.78 22.67 5.70
N PHE A 192 8.98 22.08 5.82
CA PHE A 192 10.20 22.83 6.16
C PHE A 192 10.67 23.78 5.06
N LEU A 193 10.37 23.48 3.79
CA LEU A 193 10.73 24.31 2.65
C LEU A 193 9.74 25.46 2.37
N ALA A 194 8.54 25.41 2.96
CA ALA A 194 7.45 26.35 2.72
C ALA A 194 7.59 27.62 3.56
#